data_AF-D6LJW5-F1
#
_entry.id   AF-D6LJW5-F1
#
_cell.length_a   1.000
_cell.length_b   1.000
_cell.length_c   1.000
_cell.angle_alpha   90.00
_cell.angle_beta   90.00
_cell.angle_gamma   90.00
#
_symmetry.space_group_name_H-M   'P 1'
#
loop_
_entity.id
_entity.type
_entity.pdbx_description
1 polymer ?
#
loop_
_entity_poly.entity_id
_entity_poly.type
_entity_poly.pdbx_seq_one_letter_code
_entity_poly.pdbx_strand_id
1 'polypeptide(L)'
;MIEINKSANEVVETKIIENKEIELNIKPSDFLETSSEVKFTSMALHEFPIKYRNFSKELEPLKSNFLGITDVDFGFMKLEGVLVKVLDFLDFKLIEFRKKDFRIAIDEKDSLFEYEIYKDVKNKRLEEIFDFFAKFFKASTIKFKIANDKYEYYFHNNIEYYKFITLGQFLTQYTNLISELKLYRYKNLSSAKNTFFELDLLDKSSSEEETNIWINAEIKSDIDVNTGDSLIIRRFHKINFNDFPYDVEEIITLVHPLTEEEIKDNIIKLTRKSVKIKLRRVHK
;
A
#
# COMPACT_ATOMS: atom_id res chain seq x y z
N MET A 1 83.57 -1.78 -1.91
CA MET A 1 82.31 -1.01 -1.98
C MET A 1 81.22 -1.95 -2.43
N ILE A 2 80.34 -2.36 -1.53
CA ILE A 2 79.00 -2.87 -1.87
C ILE A 2 78.09 -2.15 -0.87
N GLU A 3 77.37 -1.15 -1.37
CA GLU A 3 76.45 -0.34 -0.57
C GLU A 3 75.26 -1.19 -0.14
N ILE A 4 74.99 -1.13 1.16
CA ILE A 4 73.80 -1.67 1.80
C ILE A 4 72.67 -0.67 1.53
N ASN A 5 71.79 -0.97 0.58
CA ASN A 5 70.55 -0.21 0.43
C ASN A 5 69.45 -0.82 1.31
N LYS A 6 69.16 -0.08 2.39
CA LYS A 6 68.05 -0.26 3.32
C LYS A 6 66.73 -0.32 2.55
N SER A 7 65.93 -1.35 2.83
CA SER A 7 64.51 -1.40 2.52
C SER A 7 63.78 -0.27 3.24
N ALA A 8 63.19 0.66 2.50
CA ALA A 8 62.20 1.58 3.05
C ALA A 8 60.86 0.82 3.16
N ASN A 9 60.44 0.53 4.39
CA ASN A 9 59.06 0.16 4.67
C ASN A 9 58.17 1.37 4.40
N GLU A 10 57.40 1.34 3.31
CA GLU A 10 56.23 2.20 3.18
C GLU A 10 55.18 1.73 4.19
N VAL A 11 55.08 2.47 5.29
CA VAL A 11 53.97 2.36 6.23
C VAL A 11 52.76 2.96 5.53
N VAL A 12 51.87 2.10 5.02
CA VAL A 12 50.53 2.51 4.61
C VAL A 12 49.83 2.99 5.88
N GLU A 13 49.70 4.31 6.05
CA GLU A 13 48.81 4.89 7.04
C GLU A 13 47.38 4.47 6.68
N THR A 14 46.93 3.35 7.26
CA THR A 14 45.51 3.03 7.31
C THR A 14 44.86 4.09 8.18
N LYS A 15 44.21 5.08 7.55
CA LYS A 15 43.29 5.98 8.25
C LYS A 15 42.30 5.10 9.02
N ILE A 16 42.39 5.12 10.34
CA ILE A 16 41.40 4.50 11.21
C ILE A 16 40.12 5.32 10.99
N ILE A 17 39.19 4.78 10.24
CA ILE A 17 37.88 5.38 10.07
C ILE A 17 37.09 4.98 11.32
N GLU A 18 36.77 5.97 12.16
CA GLU A 18 35.92 5.73 13.34
C GLU A 18 34.48 5.52 12.91
N ASN A 19 33.88 4.42 13.40
CA ASN A 19 32.46 4.15 13.23
C ASN A 19 31.66 5.25 13.92
N LYS A 20 30.69 5.83 13.22
CA LYS A 20 29.84 6.90 13.72
C LYS A 20 28.35 6.55 13.60
N GLU A 21 27.53 7.29 14.32
CA GLU A 21 26.09 7.30 14.12
C GLU A 21 25.72 8.34 13.07
N ILE A 22 25.03 7.91 12.03
CA ILE A 22 24.58 8.76 10.92
C ILE A 22 23.07 8.91 11.01
N GLU A 23 22.59 10.15 10.96
CA GLU A 23 21.18 10.45 10.77
C GLU A 23 20.92 10.94 9.34
N LEU A 24 19.97 10.31 8.64
CA LEU A 24 19.53 10.71 7.30
C LEU A 24 18.03 10.99 7.27
N ASN A 25 17.64 12.01 6.51
CA ASN A 25 16.24 12.25 6.16
C ASN A 25 15.99 11.71 4.74
N ILE A 26 14.88 11.00 4.55
CA ILE A 26 14.47 10.51 3.22
C ILE A 26 14.15 11.68 2.29
N LYS A 27 14.78 11.67 1.11
CA LYS A 27 14.51 12.62 0.03
C LYS A 27 13.50 12.04 -0.97
N PRO A 28 12.84 12.88 -1.79
CA PRO A 28 11.92 12.40 -2.82
C PRO A 28 12.52 11.46 -3.86
N SER A 29 13.85 11.49 -4.05
CA SER A 29 14.56 10.61 -4.99
C SER A 29 14.96 9.26 -4.38
N ASP A 30 14.87 9.11 -3.06
CA ASP A 30 15.25 7.88 -2.38
C ASP A 30 14.10 6.88 -2.40
N PHE A 31 14.44 5.60 -2.34
CA PHE A 31 13.48 4.53 -2.11
C PHE A 31 13.56 4.06 -0.66
N LEU A 32 12.42 3.98 0.01
CA LEU A 32 12.28 3.32 1.30
C LEU A 32 10.90 2.70 1.40
N GLU A 33 10.85 1.42 1.74
CA GLU A 33 9.63 0.67 2.01
C GLU A 33 9.82 -0.16 3.28
N THR A 34 8.89 -0.02 4.22
CA THR A 34 8.87 -0.82 5.45
C THR A 34 8.03 -2.08 5.26
N SER A 35 8.32 -3.15 5.99
CA SER A 35 7.47 -4.35 5.95
C SER A 35 6.02 -4.08 6.35
N SER A 36 5.77 -3.03 7.14
CA SER A 36 4.42 -2.55 7.47
C SER A 36 3.73 -1.91 6.27
N GLU A 37 4.47 -1.16 5.47
CA GLU A 37 4.01 -0.54 4.22
C GLU A 37 3.73 -1.58 3.12
N VAL A 38 4.56 -2.64 3.06
CA VAL A 38 4.41 -3.77 2.11
C VAL A 38 3.00 -4.37 2.15
N LYS A 39 2.38 -4.42 3.33
CA LYS A 39 0.99 -4.88 3.49
C LYS A 39 0.05 -4.15 2.53
N PHE A 40 0.22 -2.84 2.38
CA PHE A 40 -0.64 -2.01 1.53
C PHE A 40 -0.18 -2.02 0.07
N THR A 41 1.12 -1.88 -0.19
CA THR A 41 1.67 -1.83 -1.56
C THR A 41 1.44 -3.15 -2.31
N SER A 42 1.66 -4.30 -1.65
CA SER A 42 1.41 -5.63 -2.24
C SER A 42 -0.06 -5.88 -2.59
N MET A 43 -0.99 -5.24 -1.89
CA MET A 43 -2.42 -5.28 -2.19
C MET A 43 -2.88 -4.17 -3.15
N ALA A 44 -1.96 -3.38 -3.71
CA ALA A 44 -2.28 -2.19 -4.50
C ALA A 44 -3.26 -1.23 -3.80
N LEU A 45 -3.06 -1.02 -2.49
CA LEU A 45 -3.83 -0.09 -1.67
C LEU A 45 -2.99 1.17 -1.39
N HIS A 46 -3.38 2.27 -2.02
CA HIS A 46 -2.76 3.58 -1.75
C HIS A 46 -3.73 4.48 -0.99
N GLU A 47 -4.86 4.84 -1.62
CA GLU A 47 -5.89 5.72 -1.07
C GLU A 47 -7.22 5.47 -1.79
N PHE A 48 -8.31 6.13 -1.37
CA PHE A 48 -9.53 6.14 -2.16
C PHE A 48 -9.41 7.03 -3.40
N PRO A 49 -10.13 6.74 -4.51
CA PRO A 49 -10.97 5.57 -4.71
C PRO A 49 -10.10 4.32 -4.87
N ILE A 50 -10.58 3.17 -4.38
CA ILE A 50 -9.87 1.91 -4.57
C ILE A 50 -10.20 1.42 -5.98
N LYS A 51 -9.19 1.34 -6.84
CA LYS A 51 -9.34 0.88 -8.23
C LYS A 51 -8.24 -0.10 -8.58
N TYR A 52 -8.62 -1.25 -9.11
CA TYR A 52 -7.71 -2.33 -9.43
C TYR A 52 -8.18 -3.06 -10.69
N ARG A 53 -7.22 -3.51 -11.48
CA ARG A 53 -7.39 -4.42 -12.61
C ARG A 53 -6.19 -5.36 -12.66
N ASN A 54 -6.40 -6.62 -13.04
CA ASN A 54 -5.32 -7.61 -13.13
C ASN A 54 -4.72 -7.75 -14.54
N PHE A 55 -5.03 -6.80 -15.43
CA PHE A 55 -4.48 -6.68 -16.78
C PHE A 55 -3.88 -5.27 -16.98
N SER A 56 -3.19 -5.06 -18.10
CA SER A 56 -2.47 -3.81 -18.36
C SER A 56 -3.38 -2.57 -18.26
N LYS A 57 -2.86 -1.51 -17.64
CA LYS A 57 -3.53 -0.20 -17.56
C LYS A 57 -3.59 0.53 -18.91
N GLU A 58 -2.79 0.10 -19.88
CA GLU A 58 -2.79 0.66 -21.24
C GLU A 58 -3.93 0.11 -22.09
N LEU A 59 -4.56 -1.00 -21.67
CA LEU A 59 -5.73 -1.55 -22.33
C LEU A 59 -6.97 -0.79 -21.90
N GLU A 60 -7.63 -0.18 -22.87
CA GLU A 60 -8.90 0.53 -22.71
C GLU A 60 -9.99 -0.15 -23.55
N PRO A 61 -11.26 -0.12 -23.09
CA PRO A 61 -12.35 -0.75 -23.82
C PRO A 61 -12.57 -0.03 -25.16
N LEU A 62 -12.59 -0.82 -26.24
CA LEU A 62 -12.93 -0.36 -27.59
C LEU A 62 -14.39 0.09 -27.68
N LYS A 63 -15.27 -0.58 -26.92
CA LYS A 63 -16.70 -0.28 -26.87
C LYS A 63 -17.28 -0.63 -25.51
N SER A 64 -18.32 0.11 -25.11
CA SER A 64 -19.17 -0.22 -23.97
C SER A 64 -20.62 -0.39 -24.41
N ASN A 65 -21.17 -1.59 -24.24
CA ASN A 65 -22.55 -1.91 -24.60
C ASN A 65 -23.39 -2.00 -23.33
N PHE A 66 -24.40 -1.13 -23.19
CA PHE A 66 -25.36 -1.22 -22.10
C PHE A 66 -26.34 -2.35 -22.36
N LEU A 67 -26.41 -3.32 -21.43
CA LEU A 67 -27.34 -4.44 -21.53
C LEU A 67 -28.67 -4.15 -20.85
N GLY A 68 -28.67 -3.40 -19.74
CA GLY A 68 -29.89 -3.08 -19.02
C GLY A 68 -29.67 -2.80 -17.54
N ILE A 69 -30.75 -2.48 -16.84
CA ILE A 69 -30.81 -2.48 -15.38
C ILE A 69 -31.61 -3.71 -14.96
N THR A 70 -31.02 -4.57 -14.14
CA THR A 70 -31.66 -5.81 -13.68
C THR A 70 -31.20 -6.14 -12.27
N ASP A 71 -31.87 -7.10 -11.65
CA ASP A 71 -31.40 -7.67 -10.40
C ASP A 71 -30.36 -8.76 -10.69
N VAL A 72 -29.31 -8.81 -9.89
CA VAL A 72 -28.23 -9.78 -10.01
C VAL A 72 -28.13 -10.56 -8.70
N ASP A 73 -28.24 -11.87 -8.80
CA ASP A 73 -28.06 -12.80 -7.69
C ASP A 73 -26.62 -13.31 -7.69
N PHE A 74 -25.86 -13.01 -6.64
CA PHE A 74 -24.48 -13.46 -6.47
C PHE A 74 -24.37 -14.77 -5.67
N GLY A 75 -25.49 -15.42 -5.37
CA GLY A 75 -25.58 -16.65 -4.58
C GLY A 75 -25.52 -16.42 -3.06
N PHE A 76 -24.78 -15.41 -2.62
CA PHE A 76 -24.76 -14.97 -1.22
C PHE A 76 -25.64 -13.74 -0.94
N MET A 77 -26.02 -13.02 -1.99
CA MET A 77 -26.83 -11.81 -1.91
C MET A 77 -27.45 -11.51 -3.27
N LYS A 78 -28.69 -11.01 -3.28
CA LYS A 78 -29.31 -10.40 -4.45
C LYS A 78 -29.15 -8.89 -4.40
N LEU A 79 -28.52 -8.31 -5.42
CA LEU A 79 -28.46 -6.86 -5.61
C LEU A 79 -29.54 -6.42 -6.60
N GLU A 80 -30.42 -5.53 -6.14
CA GLU A 80 -31.47 -4.97 -6.98
C GLU A 80 -30.97 -3.80 -7.82
N GLY A 81 -31.53 -3.62 -9.02
CA GLY A 81 -31.27 -2.45 -9.87
C GLY A 81 -29.78 -2.22 -10.14
N VAL A 82 -29.09 -3.29 -10.57
CA VAL A 82 -27.69 -3.26 -11.01
C VAL A 82 -27.66 -2.85 -12.48
N LEU A 83 -26.83 -1.87 -12.81
CA LEU A 83 -26.57 -1.49 -14.19
C LEU A 83 -25.56 -2.48 -14.77
N VAL A 84 -25.93 -3.19 -15.85
CA VAL A 84 -25.07 -4.19 -16.50
C VAL A 84 -24.57 -3.69 -17.85
N LYS A 85 -23.26 -3.80 -18.10
CA LYS A 85 -22.61 -3.47 -19.38
C LYS A 85 -21.65 -4.56 -19.82
N VAL A 86 -21.44 -4.67 -21.12
CA VAL A 86 -20.30 -5.40 -21.70
C VAL A 86 -19.25 -4.39 -22.14
N LEU A 87 -18.02 -4.57 -21.66
CA LEU A 87 -16.83 -3.83 -22.08
C LEU A 87 -16.08 -4.69 -23.09
N ASP A 88 -16.05 -4.28 -24.35
CA ASP A 88 -15.31 -4.97 -25.41
C ASP A 88 -13.87 -4.45 -25.44
N PHE A 89 -12.90 -5.31 -25.15
CA PHE A 89 -11.47 -5.07 -25.41
C PHE A 89 -11.06 -5.76 -26.70
N LEU A 90 -9.81 -5.56 -27.15
CA LEU A 90 -9.31 -6.17 -28.38
C LEU A 90 -9.38 -7.71 -28.34
N ASP A 91 -8.96 -8.30 -27.23
CA ASP A 91 -8.77 -9.76 -27.11
C ASP A 91 -9.77 -10.44 -26.14
N PHE A 92 -10.54 -9.65 -25.38
CA PHE A 92 -11.46 -10.16 -24.36
C PHE A 92 -12.64 -9.22 -24.12
N LYS A 93 -13.60 -9.68 -23.33
CA LYS A 93 -14.75 -8.89 -22.90
C LYS A 93 -14.91 -9.00 -21.40
N LEU A 94 -15.36 -7.92 -20.76
CA LEU A 94 -15.76 -7.93 -19.35
C LEU A 94 -17.25 -7.60 -19.23
N ILE A 95 -17.92 -8.22 -18.28
CA ILE A 95 -19.29 -7.90 -17.88
C ILE A 95 -19.23 -7.08 -16.61
N GLU A 96 -19.53 -5.78 -16.73
CA GLU A 96 -19.56 -4.83 -15.62
C GLU A 96 -20.92 -4.86 -14.91
N PHE A 97 -20.88 -5.05 -13.60
CA PHE A 97 -21.97 -4.86 -12.65
C PHE A 97 -21.72 -3.56 -11.88
N ARG A 98 -22.55 -2.55 -12.13
CA ARG A 98 -22.38 -1.20 -11.56
C ARG A 98 -23.52 -0.83 -10.60
N LYS A 99 -23.13 -0.35 -9.42
CA LYS A 99 -23.98 0.37 -8.46
C LYS A 99 -23.49 1.81 -8.33
N LYS A 100 -24.22 2.61 -7.54
CA LYS A 100 -23.89 4.01 -7.28
C LYS A 100 -22.51 4.18 -6.63
N ASP A 101 -22.12 3.26 -5.73
CA ASP A 101 -20.97 3.42 -4.86
C ASP A 101 -19.75 2.56 -5.28
N PHE A 102 -19.96 1.60 -6.18
CA PHE A 102 -18.93 0.71 -6.69
C PHE A 102 -19.28 0.11 -8.05
N ARG A 103 -18.29 -0.48 -8.70
CA ARG A 103 -18.44 -1.33 -9.89
C ARG A 103 -17.47 -2.50 -9.83
N ILE A 104 -17.85 -3.61 -10.43
CA ILE A 104 -16.98 -4.77 -10.66
C ILE A 104 -17.27 -5.32 -12.05
N ALA A 105 -16.23 -5.66 -12.80
CA ALA A 105 -16.33 -6.30 -14.09
C ALA A 105 -15.45 -7.55 -14.13
N ILE A 106 -15.98 -8.63 -14.69
CA ILE A 106 -15.30 -9.92 -14.82
C ILE A 106 -15.40 -10.43 -16.25
N ASP A 107 -14.42 -11.20 -16.70
CA ASP A 107 -14.55 -11.97 -17.93
C ASP A 107 -15.36 -13.24 -17.70
N GLU A 108 -15.78 -13.87 -18.79
CA GLU A 108 -16.51 -15.14 -18.73
C GLU A 108 -15.64 -16.34 -18.33
N LYS A 109 -14.31 -16.17 -18.35
CA LYS A 109 -13.31 -17.22 -18.08
C LYS A 109 -12.73 -17.17 -16.67
N ASP A 110 -13.24 -16.30 -15.79
CA ASP A 110 -12.80 -16.16 -14.39
C ASP A 110 -11.28 -15.86 -14.27
N SER A 111 -10.74 -15.10 -15.22
CA SER A 111 -9.31 -14.84 -15.31
C SER A 111 -8.98 -13.36 -15.28
N LEU A 112 -9.88 -12.50 -15.77
CA LEU A 112 -9.67 -11.06 -15.88
C LEU A 112 -10.78 -10.32 -15.14
N PHE A 113 -10.38 -9.29 -14.39
CA PHE A 113 -11.34 -8.46 -13.68
C PHE A 113 -10.82 -7.04 -13.45
N GLU A 114 -11.77 -6.12 -13.31
CA GLU A 114 -11.53 -4.80 -12.78
C GLU A 114 -12.61 -4.42 -11.77
N TYR A 115 -12.26 -3.62 -10.77
CA TYR A 115 -13.26 -3.04 -9.88
C TYR A 115 -12.86 -1.65 -9.43
N GLU A 116 -13.86 -0.91 -8.98
CA GLU A 116 -13.68 0.40 -8.38
C GLU A 116 -14.68 0.62 -7.24
N ILE A 117 -14.20 1.09 -6.09
CA ILE A 117 -15.00 1.61 -5.00
C ILE A 117 -14.78 3.13 -4.95
N TYR A 118 -15.87 3.87 -5.11
CA TYR A 118 -15.80 5.32 -5.24
C TYR A 118 -15.48 6.01 -3.90
N LYS A 119 -15.13 7.30 -4.00
CA LYS A 119 -14.98 8.19 -2.84
C LYS A 119 -16.34 8.51 -2.21
N ASP A 120 -16.29 9.08 -1.01
CA ASP A 120 -17.44 9.69 -0.33
C ASP A 120 -18.60 8.74 0.02
N VAL A 121 -18.27 7.46 0.16
CA VAL A 121 -19.15 6.41 0.70
C VAL A 121 -19.10 6.43 2.23
N LYS A 122 -20.26 6.51 2.89
CA LYS A 122 -20.36 6.44 4.36
C LYS A 122 -19.82 5.11 4.89
N ASN A 123 -19.14 5.11 6.05
CA ASN A 123 -18.53 3.89 6.61
C ASN A 123 -19.48 2.69 6.72
N LYS A 124 -20.72 2.87 7.20
CA LYS A 124 -21.71 1.78 7.26
C LYS A 124 -21.96 1.14 5.88
N ARG A 125 -22.04 1.97 4.84
CA ARG A 125 -22.21 1.49 3.46
C ARG A 125 -20.91 0.87 2.94
N LEU A 126 -19.76 1.41 3.30
CA LEU A 126 -18.45 0.89 2.92
C LEU A 126 -18.18 -0.49 3.53
N GLU A 127 -18.62 -0.73 4.77
CA GLU A 127 -18.59 -2.03 5.44
C GLU A 127 -19.39 -3.08 4.65
N GLU A 128 -20.62 -2.76 4.23
CA GLU A 128 -21.44 -3.63 3.37
C GLU A 128 -20.75 -3.91 2.02
N ILE A 129 -20.06 -2.91 1.45
CA ILE A 129 -19.33 -3.06 0.19
C ILE A 129 -18.11 -3.98 0.40
N PHE A 130 -17.33 -3.80 1.46
CA PHE A 130 -16.18 -4.67 1.75
C PHE A 130 -16.61 -6.11 2.01
N ASP A 131 -17.69 -6.35 2.75
CA ASP A 131 -18.25 -7.68 2.95
C ASP A 131 -18.77 -8.28 1.63
N PHE A 132 -19.44 -7.47 0.79
CA PHE A 132 -19.85 -7.89 -0.55
C PHE A 132 -18.65 -8.34 -1.39
N PHE A 133 -17.59 -7.53 -1.50
CA PHE A 133 -16.41 -7.88 -2.28
C PHE A 133 -15.65 -9.08 -1.70
N ALA A 134 -15.55 -9.20 -0.36
CA ALA A 134 -14.96 -10.38 0.26
C ALA A 134 -15.73 -11.65 -0.14
N LYS A 135 -17.06 -11.65 -0.02
CA LYS A 135 -17.89 -12.80 -0.43
C LYS A 135 -17.81 -13.04 -1.94
N PHE A 136 -17.82 -11.96 -2.73
CA PHE A 136 -17.66 -12.00 -4.19
C PHE A 136 -16.40 -12.78 -4.57
N PHE A 137 -15.25 -12.37 -4.04
CA PHE A 137 -13.94 -12.95 -4.34
C PHE A 137 -13.69 -14.31 -3.69
N LYS A 138 -14.38 -14.65 -2.60
CA LYS A 138 -14.22 -15.97 -1.98
C LYS A 138 -14.64 -17.11 -2.90
N ALA A 139 -15.85 -17.02 -3.46
CA ALA A 139 -16.42 -17.87 -4.50
C ALA A 139 -17.87 -17.47 -4.71
N SER A 140 -18.25 -17.08 -5.93
CA SER A 140 -19.59 -16.60 -6.23
C SER A 140 -20.17 -17.18 -7.50
N THR A 141 -21.48 -17.43 -7.48
CA THR A 141 -22.26 -17.75 -8.67
C THR A 141 -23.14 -16.56 -9.01
N ILE A 142 -22.91 -15.93 -10.15
CA ILE A 142 -23.52 -14.68 -10.56
C ILE A 142 -24.60 -14.98 -11.59
N LYS A 143 -25.85 -14.79 -11.22
CA LYS A 143 -27.02 -15.06 -12.05
C LYS A 143 -27.81 -13.79 -12.29
N PHE A 144 -28.13 -13.53 -13.55
CA PHE A 144 -28.99 -12.41 -13.90
C PHE A 144 -29.74 -12.70 -15.21
N LYS A 145 -30.82 -11.93 -15.43
CA LYS A 145 -31.65 -12.05 -16.62
C LYS A 145 -31.79 -10.69 -17.28
N ILE A 146 -31.59 -10.64 -18.60
CA ILE A 146 -31.82 -9.45 -19.41
C ILE A 146 -32.65 -9.88 -20.62
N ALA A 147 -33.79 -9.21 -20.83
CA ALA A 147 -34.79 -9.63 -21.82
C ALA A 147 -35.18 -11.12 -21.63
N ASN A 148 -34.89 -11.98 -22.62
CA ASN A 148 -35.17 -13.41 -22.55
C ASN A 148 -33.95 -14.26 -22.16
N ASP A 149 -32.76 -13.66 -22.12
CA ASP A 149 -31.50 -14.37 -21.90
C ASP A 149 -31.20 -14.48 -20.41
N LYS A 150 -30.75 -15.67 -20.00
CA LYS A 150 -30.30 -15.96 -18.65
C LYS A 150 -28.79 -16.15 -18.67
N TYR A 151 -28.13 -15.50 -17.73
CA TYR A 151 -26.68 -15.55 -17.57
C TYR A 151 -26.35 -16.18 -16.23
N GLU A 152 -25.34 -17.04 -16.22
CA GLU A 152 -24.80 -17.67 -15.02
C GLU A 152 -23.28 -17.79 -15.15
N TYR A 153 -22.57 -17.12 -14.25
CA TYR A 153 -21.10 -17.12 -14.19
C TYR A 153 -20.62 -17.61 -12.84
N TYR A 154 -19.41 -18.16 -12.80
CA TYR A 154 -18.70 -18.48 -11.57
C TYR A 154 -17.44 -17.61 -11.48
N PHE A 155 -17.13 -17.10 -10.30
CA PHE A 155 -15.95 -16.26 -10.09
C PHE A 155 -15.30 -16.48 -8.73
N HIS A 156 -13.96 -16.52 -8.67
CA HIS A 156 -13.21 -16.50 -7.41
C HIS A 156 -11.80 -15.89 -7.54
N ASN A 157 -11.31 -15.27 -6.47
CA ASN A 157 -9.93 -14.81 -6.34
C ASN A 157 -9.50 -14.74 -4.87
N ASN A 158 -8.61 -15.65 -4.45
CA ASN A 158 -8.19 -15.73 -3.05
C ASN A 158 -7.40 -14.49 -2.59
N ILE A 159 -6.57 -13.91 -3.46
CA ILE A 159 -5.75 -12.74 -3.10
C ILE A 159 -6.65 -11.55 -2.79
N GLU A 160 -7.61 -11.28 -3.67
CA GLU A 160 -8.58 -10.22 -3.46
C GLU A 160 -9.50 -10.50 -2.28
N TYR A 161 -9.88 -11.77 -2.03
CA TYR A 161 -10.61 -12.13 -0.82
C TYR A 161 -9.87 -11.68 0.45
N TYR A 162 -8.58 -12.03 0.59
CA TYR A 162 -7.77 -11.60 1.74
C TYR A 162 -7.64 -10.07 1.83
N LYS A 163 -7.53 -9.38 0.70
CA LYS A 163 -7.51 -7.92 0.64
C LYS A 163 -8.77 -7.30 1.24
N PHE A 164 -9.95 -7.78 0.88
CA PHE A 164 -11.21 -7.22 1.39
C PHE A 164 -11.49 -7.57 2.85
N ILE A 165 -11.04 -8.73 3.33
CA ILE A 165 -11.02 -9.02 4.78
C ILE A 165 -10.14 -8.01 5.52
N THR A 166 -8.96 -7.70 4.98
CA THR A 166 -8.02 -6.74 5.57
C THR A 166 -8.58 -5.32 5.58
N LEU A 167 -9.25 -4.91 4.50
CA LEU A 167 -9.93 -3.60 4.42
C LEU A 167 -11.08 -3.48 5.44
N GLY A 168 -11.82 -4.56 5.71
CA GLY A 168 -12.84 -4.60 6.75
C GLY A 168 -12.25 -4.33 8.14
N GLN A 169 -11.15 -5.00 8.49
CA GLN A 169 -10.43 -4.76 9.76
C GLN A 169 -9.89 -3.32 9.84
N PHE A 170 -9.35 -2.82 8.73
CA PHE A 170 -8.84 -1.45 8.65
C PHE A 170 -9.94 -0.39 8.83
N LEU A 171 -11.15 -0.64 8.33
CA LEU A 171 -12.29 0.25 8.54
C LEU A 171 -12.66 0.38 10.03
N THR A 172 -12.60 -0.72 10.78
CA THR A 172 -12.78 -0.71 12.23
C THR A 172 -11.68 0.09 12.93
N GLN A 173 -10.41 -0.17 12.59
CA GLN A 173 -9.26 0.58 13.11
C GLN A 173 -9.42 2.09 12.87
N TYR A 174 -9.74 2.50 11.64
CA TYR A 174 -9.98 3.89 11.28
C TYR A 174 -11.13 4.52 12.07
N THR A 175 -12.23 3.78 12.25
CA THR A 175 -13.39 4.29 12.99
C THR A 175 -13.03 4.56 14.46
N ASN A 176 -12.22 3.69 15.07
CA ASN A 176 -11.71 3.88 16.43
C ASN A 176 -10.77 5.08 16.49
N LEU A 177 -9.80 5.17 15.58
CA LEU A 177 -8.86 6.29 15.47
C LEU A 177 -9.57 7.65 15.41
N ILE A 178 -10.57 7.78 14.54
CA ILE A 178 -11.32 9.03 14.40
C ILE A 178 -12.08 9.37 15.69
N SER A 179 -12.63 8.38 16.38
CA SER A 179 -13.34 8.57 17.64
C SER A 179 -12.38 9.04 18.75
N GLU A 180 -11.24 8.36 18.89
CA GLU A 180 -10.20 8.67 19.91
C GLU A 180 -9.62 10.07 19.72
N LEU A 181 -9.31 10.44 18.48
CA LEU A 181 -8.79 11.76 18.13
C LEU A 181 -9.88 12.84 18.02
N LYS A 182 -11.16 12.48 18.19
CA LYS A 182 -12.34 13.37 18.08
C LYS A 182 -12.44 14.08 16.72
N LEU A 183 -12.02 13.40 15.64
CA LEU A 183 -11.94 13.92 14.28
C LEU A 183 -13.22 13.68 13.47
N TYR A 184 -14.40 13.89 14.08
CA TYR A 184 -15.70 13.47 13.52
C TYR A 184 -16.04 14.04 12.13
N ARG A 185 -15.44 15.17 11.74
CA ARG A 185 -15.52 15.72 10.37
C ARG A 185 -14.97 14.75 9.32
N TYR A 186 -13.98 13.95 9.70
CA TYR A 186 -13.30 12.96 8.88
C TYR A 186 -13.80 11.54 9.19
N LYS A 187 -15.05 11.38 9.64
CA LYS A 187 -15.58 10.05 10.00
C LYS A 187 -15.63 9.03 8.85
N ASN A 188 -15.62 9.47 7.60
CA ASN A 188 -15.73 8.57 6.45
C ASN A 188 -14.35 8.26 5.87
N LEU A 189 -13.95 6.98 5.93
CA LEU A 189 -12.65 6.53 5.42
C LEU A 189 -12.50 6.83 3.92
N SER A 190 -13.56 6.63 3.14
CA SER A 190 -13.54 6.86 1.69
C SER A 190 -13.39 8.32 1.25
N SER A 191 -13.47 9.25 2.20
CA SER A 191 -13.23 10.68 1.99
C SER A 191 -11.86 11.12 2.50
N ALA A 192 -11.06 10.21 3.09
CA ALA A 192 -9.73 10.54 3.58
C ALA A 192 -8.80 10.91 2.43
N LYS A 193 -7.98 11.95 2.65
CA LYS A 193 -6.93 12.38 1.70
C LYS A 193 -5.60 11.68 1.94
N ASN A 194 -5.44 11.07 3.11
CA ASN A 194 -4.25 10.32 3.46
C ASN A 194 -4.27 8.93 2.84
N THR A 195 -3.08 8.36 2.67
CA THR A 195 -2.94 6.97 2.25
C THR A 195 -3.37 6.02 3.37
N PHE A 196 -3.68 4.77 3.03
CA PHE A 196 -3.95 3.72 4.02
C PHE A 196 -2.76 3.55 4.98
N PHE A 197 -1.54 3.64 4.45
CA PHE A 197 -0.32 3.52 5.24
C PHE A 197 -0.14 4.71 6.20
N GLU A 198 -0.36 5.95 5.76
CA GLU A 198 -0.29 7.13 6.64
C GLU A 198 -1.32 7.08 7.78
N LEU A 199 -2.53 6.58 7.49
CA LEU A 199 -3.57 6.39 8.51
C LEU A 199 -3.21 5.28 9.50
N ASP A 200 -2.58 4.19 9.04
CA ASP A 200 -2.05 3.12 9.88
C ASP A 200 -0.92 3.63 10.80
N LEU A 201 -0.02 4.46 10.26
CA LEU A 201 1.04 5.11 11.05
C LEU A 201 0.46 6.06 12.10
N LEU A 202 -0.57 6.85 11.75
CA LEU A 202 -1.22 7.75 12.70
C LEU A 202 -1.88 7.00 13.85
N ASP A 203 -2.53 5.88 13.57
CA ASP A 203 -3.11 4.98 14.58
C ASP A 203 -2.02 4.45 15.52
N LYS A 204 -0.95 3.89 14.96
CA LYS A 204 0.17 3.33 15.71
C LYS A 204 0.99 4.38 16.47
N SER A 205 1.00 5.63 16.02
CA SER A 205 1.70 6.75 16.70
C SER A 205 1.11 7.10 18.07
N SER A 206 -0.03 6.52 18.46
CA SER A 206 -0.55 6.60 19.82
C SER A 206 0.26 5.78 20.82
N SER A 207 1.04 4.79 20.36
CA SER A 207 1.89 3.93 21.20
C SER A 207 3.31 4.48 21.30
N GLU A 208 3.95 4.33 22.46
CA GLU A 208 5.38 4.62 22.65
C GLU A 208 6.28 3.42 22.29
N GLU A 209 5.68 2.27 21.96
CA GLU A 209 6.41 1.03 21.69
C GLU A 209 7.25 1.09 20.41
N GLU A 210 8.47 0.55 20.50
CA GLU A 210 9.30 0.30 19.33
C GLU A 210 8.90 -1.03 18.70
N THR A 211 8.77 -1.05 17.37
CA THR A 211 8.48 -2.27 16.63
C THR A 211 9.72 -2.75 15.89
N ASN A 212 10.10 -4.02 16.08
CA ASN A 212 11.14 -4.66 15.29
C ASN A 212 10.56 -5.11 13.95
N ILE A 213 11.08 -4.57 12.85
CA ILE A 213 10.65 -4.93 11.49
C ILE A 213 11.84 -5.01 10.54
N TRP A 214 11.58 -5.17 9.24
CA TRP A 214 12.59 -5.02 8.20
C TRP A 214 12.21 -3.94 7.19
N ILE A 215 13.22 -3.40 6.51
CA ILE A 215 13.06 -2.41 5.43
C ILE A 215 13.78 -2.84 4.15
N ASN A 216 13.29 -2.34 3.02
CA ASN A 216 14.08 -2.19 1.81
C ASN A 216 14.34 -0.70 1.60
N ALA A 217 15.57 -0.33 1.25
CA ALA A 217 15.90 1.07 0.96
C ALA A 217 17.01 1.18 -0.07
N GLU A 218 16.94 2.23 -0.89
CA GLU A 218 18.01 2.68 -1.76
C GLU A 218 18.12 4.19 -1.58
N ILE A 219 19.11 4.63 -0.82
CA ILE A 219 19.24 6.02 -0.34
C ILE A 219 20.54 6.60 -0.86
N LYS A 220 20.47 7.74 -1.53
CA LYS A 220 21.66 8.47 -1.94
C LYS A 220 22.19 9.30 -0.77
N SER A 221 23.36 8.92 -0.25
CA SER A 221 24.01 9.66 0.82
C SER A 221 24.88 10.79 0.25
N ASP A 222 24.70 12.00 0.77
CA ASP A 222 25.62 13.12 0.50
C ASP A 222 26.74 13.19 1.55
N ILE A 223 26.74 12.27 2.51
CA ILE A 223 27.71 12.17 3.61
C ILE A 223 28.54 10.91 3.38
N ASP A 224 29.83 10.95 3.70
CA ASP A 224 30.68 9.75 3.69
C ASP A 224 30.15 8.70 4.67
N VAL A 225 29.77 7.55 4.14
CA VAL A 225 29.24 6.39 4.88
C VAL A 225 30.27 5.27 4.79
N ASN A 226 30.58 4.64 5.92
CA ASN A 226 31.56 3.58 6.00
C ASN A 226 30.96 2.32 6.62
N THR A 227 31.59 1.19 6.33
CA THR A 227 31.31 -0.08 7.00
C THR A 227 31.48 0.09 8.50
N GLY A 228 30.51 -0.39 9.28
CA GLY A 228 30.51 -0.27 10.74
C GLY A 228 29.76 0.95 11.28
N ASP A 229 29.33 1.88 10.42
CA ASP A 229 28.49 3.01 10.82
C ASP A 229 27.08 2.54 11.22
N SER A 230 26.54 3.15 12.29
CA SER A 230 25.13 3.04 12.67
C SER A 230 24.31 4.03 11.86
N LEU A 231 23.08 3.66 11.51
CA LEU A 231 22.20 4.52 10.70
C LEU A 231 20.83 4.67 11.35
N ILE A 232 20.38 5.92 11.43
CA ILE A 232 19.02 6.33 11.76
C ILE A 232 18.44 7.03 10.54
N ILE A 233 17.31 6.55 10.06
CA ILE A 233 16.57 7.13 8.95
C ILE A 233 15.31 7.77 9.50
N ARG A 234 15.07 9.02 9.14
CA ARG A 234 13.85 9.78 9.49
C ARG A 234 13.00 9.96 8.25
N ARG A 235 11.72 9.60 8.36
CA ARG A 235 10.71 9.80 7.32
C ARG A 235 9.49 10.51 7.90
N PHE A 236 9.06 11.57 7.23
CA PHE A 236 7.97 12.43 7.69
C PHE A 236 6.71 12.21 6.86
N HIS A 237 5.57 12.01 7.53
CA HIS A 237 4.28 11.71 6.92
C HIS A 237 3.26 12.79 7.28
N LYS A 238 2.74 13.49 6.26
CA LYS A 238 1.79 14.58 6.43
C LYS A 238 0.38 14.05 6.68
N ILE A 239 -0.24 14.43 7.78
CA ILE A 239 -1.62 14.06 8.11
C ILE A 239 -2.57 15.16 7.64
N ASN A 240 -3.42 14.84 6.65
CA ASN A 240 -4.28 15.78 5.95
C ASN A 240 -5.64 15.97 6.63
N PHE A 241 -5.63 16.12 7.95
CA PHE A 241 -6.76 16.57 8.77
C PHE A 241 -6.51 18.02 9.18
N ASN A 242 -7.28 18.96 8.62
CA ASN A 242 -7.03 20.40 8.76
C ASN A 242 -6.94 20.88 10.23
N ASP A 243 -7.76 20.31 11.10
CA ASP A 243 -7.87 20.71 12.51
C ASP A 243 -7.06 19.80 13.44
N PHE A 244 -6.28 18.86 12.88
CA PHE A 244 -5.40 17.98 13.63
C PHE A 244 -3.98 18.56 13.63
N PRO A 245 -3.38 18.86 14.80
CA PRO A 245 -2.17 19.68 14.88
C PRO A 245 -0.87 18.90 14.70
N TYR A 246 -0.94 17.60 14.42
CA TYR A 246 0.23 16.73 14.33
C TYR A 246 0.37 16.07 12.96
N ASP A 247 1.61 15.91 12.54
CA ASP A 247 2.06 14.96 11.54
C ASP A 247 2.73 13.76 12.23
N VAL A 248 3.16 12.75 11.46
CA VAL A 248 3.83 11.56 12.00
C VAL A 248 5.27 11.49 11.49
N GLU A 249 6.23 11.43 12.41
CA GLU A 249 7.63 11.11 12.14
C GLU A 249 7.85 9.61 12.40
N GLU A 250 8.37 8.92 11.39
CA GLU A 250 8.87 7.56 11.49
C GLU A 250 10.40 7.60 11.65
N ILE A 251 10.88 7.13 12.80
CA ILE A 251 12.30 7.03 13.13
C ILE A 251 12.71 5.57 13.03
N ILE A 252 13.60 5.27 12.09
CA ILE A 252 14.00 3.92 11.71
C ILE A 252 15.47 3.74 12.08
N THR A 253 15.75 2.93 13.09
CA THR A 253 17.11 2.67 13.56
C THR A 253 17.55 1.28 13.13
N LEU A 254 18.70 1.17 12.46
CA LEU A 254 19.27 -0.13 12.10
C LEU A 254 19.61 -0.94 13.36
N VAL A 255 19.27 -2.24 13.36
CA VAL A 255 19.63 -3.15 14.47
C VAL A 255 21.12 -3.50 14.42
N HIS A 256 21.68 -3.59 13.22
CA HIS A 256 23.08 -3.88 12.98
C HIS A 256 23.69 -2.79 12.08
N PRO A 257 24.97 -2.43 12.31
CA PRO A 257 25.68 -1.46 11.49
C PRO A 257 25.69 -1.81 10.00
N LEU A 258 26.09 -0.83 9.19
CA LEU A 258 26.23 -0.99 7.75
C LEU A 258 27.37 -1.94 7.40
N THR A 259 27.16 -2.77 6.39
CA THR A 259 28.18 -3.68 5.83
C THR A 259 28.76 -3.14 4.53
N GLU A 260 29.89 -3.71 4.09
CA GLU A 260 30.50 -3.35 2.80
C GLU A 260 29.55 -3.57 1.61
N GLU A 261 28.73 -4.63 1.65
CA GLU A 261 27.78 -4.94 0.58
C GLU A 261 26.61 -3.95 0.49
N GLU A 262 26.31 -3.26 1.60
CA GLU A 262 25.23 -2.28 1.72
C GLU A 262 25.65 -0.88 1.26
N ILE A 263 26.95 -0.64 1.05
CA ILE A 263 27.50 0.65 0.67
C ILE A 263 28.17 0.52 -0.70
N LYS A 264 27.62 1.21 -1.70
CA LYS A 264 28.23 1.23 -3.04
C LYS A 264 28.03 2.59 -3.69
N ASP A 265 29.11 3.20 -4.18
CA ASP A 265 29.06 4.45 -4.96
C ASP A 265 28.24 5.57 -4.27
N ASN A 266 28.40 5.75 -2.95
CA ASN A 266 27.63 6.67 -2.09
C ASN A 266 26.12 6.39 -2.02
N ILE A 267 25.69 5.18 -2.40
CA ILE A 267 24.33 4.69 -2.26
C ILE A 267 24.32 3.66 -1.13
N ILE A 268 23.41 3.85 -0.17
CA ILE A 268 23.10 2.85 0.85
C ILE A 268 21.98 1.97 0.30
N LYS A 269 22.25 0.70 0.10
CA LYS A 269 21.29 -0.29 -0.39
C LYS A 269 20.99 -1.33 0.67
N LEU A 270 19.81 -1.24 1.25
CA LEU A 270 19.33 -2.12 2.31
C LEU A 270 18.29 -3.07 1.74
N THR A 271 18.53 -4.38 1.87
CA THR A 271 17.57 -5.41 1.43
C THR A 271 17.15 -6.23 2.64
N ARG A 272 15.86 -6.14 3.00
CA ARG A 272 15.29 -6.77 4.20
C ARG A 272 16.12 -6.55 5.46
N LYS A 273 16.72 -5.37 5.60
CA LYS A 273 17.56 -5.01 6.75
C LYS A 273 16.69 -4.89 7.99
N SER A 274 17.08 -5.56 9.07
CA SER A 274 16.39 -5.48 10.36
C SER A 274 16.55 -4.11 11.00
N VAL A 275 15.44 -3.53 11.43
CA VAL A 275 15.37 -2.19 12.04
C VAL A 275 14.41 -2.19 13.23
N LYS A 276 14.56 -1.17 14.07
CA LYS A 276 13.56 -0.74 15.04
C LYS A 276 12.88 0.51 14.53
N ILE A 277 11.54 0.54 14.60
CA ILE A 277 10.77 1.73 14.28
C ILE A 277 10.14 2.30 15.54
N LYS A 278 10.34 3.60 15.71
CA LYS A 278 9.63 4.44 16.67
C LYS A 278 8.82 5.49 15.92
N LEU A 279 7.54 5.59 16.24
CA LEU A 279 6.66 6.62 15.69
C LEU A 279 6.54 7.77 16.67
N ARG A 280 6.50 9.00 16.17
CA ARG A 280 6.26 10.20 16.98
C ARG A 280 5.26 11.11 16.30
N ARG A 281 4.35 11.66 17.08
CA ARG A 281 3.53 12.81 16.65
C ARG A 281 4.36 14.07 16.77
N VAL A 282 4.41 14.85 15.70
CA VAL A 282 5.21 16.06 15.59
C VAL A 282 4.30 17.21 15.20
N HIS A 283 4.41 18.34 15.90
CA HIS A 283 3.57 19.51 15.63
C HIS A 283 3.83 20.06 14.23
N LYS A 284 2.74 20.45 13.55
CA LYS A 284 2.74 21.14 12.26
C LYS A 284 3.24 22.57 12.34
#